data_AF-A0A218Y1M8-F1
#
_entry.id   AF-A0A218Y1M8-F1
#
_cell.length_a   1.000
_cell.length_b   1.000
_cell.length_c   1.000
_cell.angle_alpha   90.00
_cell.angle_beta   90.00
_cell.angle_gamma   90.00
#
_symmetry.space_group_name_H-M   'P 1'
#
loop_
_entity.id
_entity.type
_entity.pdbx_description
1 polymer ?
#
loop_
_entity_poly.entity_id
_entity_poly.type
_entity_poly.pdbx_seq_one_letter_code
_entity_poly.pdbx_strand_id
1 'polypeptide(L)' 'MARKLGATIVWEPSQSVTHVVSEICTGYYARWAMQQNKLLVHPEWVFAASRLWRRPPEHEFVPKVAKTYREW' A
#
# COMPACT_ATOMS: atom_id res chain seq x y z
N MET A 1 10.57 -6.98 5.48
CA MET A 1 11.36 -5.88 4.87
C MET A 1 11.05 -4.54 5.52
N ALA A 2 9.79 -4.09 5.55
CA ALA A 2 9.41 -2.78 6.08
C ALA A 2 9.95 -2.48 7.51
N ARG A 3 9.90 -3.44 8.45
CA ARG A 3 10.50 -3.27 9.79
C ARG A 3 12.01 -2.96 9.77
N LYS A 4 12.76 -3.54 8.83
CA LYS A 4 14.20 -3.27 8.68
C LYS A 4 14.48 -1.85 8.16
N LEU A 5 13.47 -1.21 7.56
CA LEU A 5 13.50 0.18 7.12
C LEU A 5 12.96 1.15 8.17
N GLY A 6 12.78 0.69 9.42
CA GLY A 6 12.25 1.50 10.52
C GLY A 6 10.73 1.65 10.55
N ALA A 7 9.98 0.90 9.72
CA ALA A 7 8.53 0.98 9.72
C ALA A 7 7.89 0.07 10.79
N THR A 8 6.86 0.57 11.47
CA THR A 8 5.99 -0.24 12.33
C THR A 8 4.90 -0.89 11.48
N ILE A 9 4.71 -2.20 11.65
CA ILE A 9 3.65 -2.96 10.97
C ILE A 9 2.58 -3.30 11.99
N VAL A 10 1.34 -2.93 11.68
CA VAL A 10 0.14 -3.27 12.46
C VAL A 10 -0.74 -4.22 11.65
N TRP A 11 -1.45 -5.11 12.34
CA TRP A 11 -2.37 -6.06 11.73
C TRP A 11 -3.76 -5.47 11.54
N GLU A 12 -4.17 -4.61 12.47
CA GLU A 12 -5.49 -3.99 12.45
C GLU A 12 -5.41 -2.54 11.96
N PRO A 13 -6.37 -2.09 11.15
CA PRO A 13 -6.44 -0.70 10.71
C PRO A 13 -6.67 0.20 11.92
N SER A 14 -5.81 1.20 12.09
CA SER A 14 -5.92 2.18 13.16
C SER A 14 -5.49 3.56 12.66
N GLN A 15 -5.78 4.60 13.44
CA GLN A 15 -5.46 5.97 13.04
C GLN A 15 -3.95 6.21 12.87
N SER A 16 -3.09 5.43 13.54
CA SER A 16 -1.63 5.51 13.44
C SER A 16 -1.09 4.99 12.11
N VAL A 17 -1.91 4.28 11.31
CA VAL A 17 -1.50 3.82 9.98
C VAL A 17 -1.28 5.03 9.07
N THR A 18 -0.09 5.07 8.46
CA THR A 18 0.28 6.08 7.47
C THR A 18 0.18 5.54 6.04
N HIS A 19 0.57 4.28 5.84
CA HIS A 19 0.59 3.61 4.55
C HIS A 19 -0.11 2.25 4.64
N VAL A 20 -0.89 1.94 3.62
CA VAL A 20 -1.45 0.61 3.37
C VAL A 20 -0.82 0.07 2.11
N VAL A 21 -0.26 -1.13 2.21
CA VAL A 21 0.41 -1.81 1.11
C VAL A 21 -0.54 -2.86 0.55
N SER A 22 -0.87 -2.79 -0.74
CA SER A 22 -1.76 -3.76 -1.40
C SER A 22 -1.45 -3.89 -2.88
N GLU A 23 -1.66 -5.07 -3.46
CA GLU A 23 -1.52 -5.28 -4.91
C GLU A 23 -2.72 -4.77 -5.70
N ILE A 24 -3.89 -4.71 -5.07
CA ILE A 24 -5.17 -4.43 -5.72
C ILE A 24 -5.94 -3.36 -4.93
N CYS A 25 -6.49 -2.37 -5.62
CA CYS A 25 -7.23 -1.27 -4.96
C CYS A 25 -8.63 -1.64 -4.42
N THR A 26 -9.19 -2.79 -4.81
CA THR A 26 -10.53 -3.24 -4.40
C THR A 26 -10.55 -4.03 -3.08
N GLY A 27 -9.38 -4.39 -2.55
CA GLY A 27 -9.25 -5.11 -1.29
C GLY A 27 -9.87 -4.35 -0.11
N TYR A 28 -10.24 -5.07 0.94
CA TYR A 28 -10.84 -4.48 2.16
C TYR A 28 -9.99 -3.34 2.73
N TYR A 29 -8.69 -3.59 2.94
CA TYR A 29 -7.77 -2.59 3.49
C TYR A 29 -7.47 -1.45 2.50
N ALA A 30 -7.47 -1.72 1.20
CA ALA A 30 -7.28 -0.69 0.18
C ALA A 30 -8.45 0.29 0.18
N ARG A 31 -9.69 -0.22 0.22
CA ARG A 31 -10.89 0.61 0.37
C ARG A 31 -10.89 1.40 1.66
N TRP A 32 -10.50 0.77 2.79
CA TRP A 32 -10.35 1.47 4.07
C TRP A 32 -9.33 2.61 3.98
N ALA A 33 -8.18 2.37 3.34
CA ALA A 33 -7.14 3.40 3.17
C ALA A 33 -7.68 4.61 2.40
N MET A 34 -8.40 4.37 1.31
CA MET A 34 -9.03 5.44 0.52
C MET A 34 -10.07 6.22 1.33
N GLN A 35 -10.92 5.53 2.10
CA GLN A 35 -11.93 6.16 2.96
C GLN A 35 -11.33 6.99 4.09
N GLN A 36 -10.19 6.56 4.64
CA GLN A 36 -9.49 7.22 5.74
C GLN A 36 -8.38 8.18 5.27
N ASN A 37 -8.33 8.47 3.96
CA ASN A 37 -7.32 9.32 3.32
C ASN A 37 -5.86 8.92 3.69
N LYS A 38 -5.60 7.61 3.72
CA LYS A 38 -4.28 7.01 3.95
C LYS A 38 -3.59 6.72 2.62
N LEU A 39 -2.26 6.65 2.65
CA LEU A 39 -1.47 6.38 1.45
C LEU A 39 -1.59 4.91 1.07
N LEU A 40 -2.20 4.62 -0.07
CA LEU A 40 -2.33 3.28 -0.63
C LEU A 40 -1.23 3.05 -1.67
N VAL A 41 -0.33 2.09 -1.43
CA VAL A 41 0.84 1.82 -2.29
C VAL A 41 0.99 0.35 -2.65
N HIS A 42 1.64 0.08 -3.78
CA HIS A 42 2.00 -1.26 -4.25
C HIS A 42 3.16 -1.84 -3.41
N PRO A 43 3.26 -3.17 -3.19
CA PRO A 43 4.39 -3.77 -2.46
C PRO A 43 5.77 -3.42 -3.02
N GLU A 44 5.86 -3.13 -4.32
CA GLU A 44 7.09 -2.65 -4.95
C GLU A 44 7.63 -1.35 -4.34
N TRP A 45 6.80 -0.51 -3.73
CA TRP A 45 7.25 0.69 -3.03
C TRP A 45 8.20 0.34 -1.87
N VAL A 46 7.86 -0.67 -1.07
CA VAL A 46 8.71 -1.14 0.04
C VAL A 46 9.99 -1.78 -0.50
N PHE A 47 9.91 -2.46 -1.65
CA PHE A 47 11.07 -3.06 -2.30
C PHE A 47 12.01 -2.01 -2.90
N ALA A 48 11.46 -0.99 -3.57
CA ALA A 48 12.22 0.14 -4.07
C ALA A 48 12.87 0.90 -2.92
N ALA A 49 12.16 1.10 -1.80
CA ALA A 49 12.69 1.75 -0.61
C ALA A 49 13.88 0.97 -0.02
N SER A 50 13.81 -0.36 0.03
CA SER A 50 14.90 -1.18 0.55
C SER A 50 16.12 -1.20 -0.38
N ARG A 51 15.90 -1.19 -1.69
CA ARG A 51 16.97 -1.20 -2.70
C ARG A 51 17.67 0.16 -2.80
N LEU A 52 16.91 1.25 -2.77
CA LEU A 52 17.41 2.60 -2.94
C LEU A 52 17.82 3.27 -1.62
N TRP A 53 17.51 2.65 -0.47
CA TRP A 53 17.76 3.21 0.87
C TRP A 53 17.22 4.64 1.06
N ARG A 54 16.09 4.93 0.42
CA ARG A 54 15.38 6.22 0.52
C ARG A 54 13.88 5.96 0.41
N ARG A 55 13.06 6.92 0.84
CA ARG A 55 11.61 6.88 0.66
C ARG A 55 11.25 7.26 -0.80
N PRO A 56 10.79 6.32 -1.65
CA PRO A 56 10.34 6.65 -2.99
C PRO A 56 9.02 7.42 -2.94
N PRO A 57 8.71 8.25 -3.95
CA PRO A 57 7.42 8.90 -4.05
C PRO A 57 6.29 7.88 -4.19
N GLU A 58 5.28 7.97 -3.32
CA GLU A 58 4.20 6.98 -3.21
C GLU A 58 3.31 6.92 -4.45
N HIS A 59 3.13 8.06 -5.11
CA HIS A 59 2.28 8.19 -6.31
C HIS A 59 2.81 7.43 -7.53
N GLU A 60 4.10 7.05 -7.53
CA GLU A 60 4.67 6.20 -8.59
C GLU A 60 4.30 4.72 -8.42
N PHE A 61 3.79 4.32 -7.25
CA PHE A 61 3.53 2.93 -6.89
C PHE A 61 2.05 2.71 -6.55
N VAL A 62 1.16 3.02 -7.48
CA VAL A 62 -0.29 2.85 -7.28
C VAL A 62 -0.68 1.38 -7.51
N PRO A 63 -1.47 0.75 -6.62
CA PRO A 63 -1.98 -0.61 -6.83
C PRO A 63 -2.87 -0.73 -8.06
N LYS A 64 -2.91 -1.91 -8.67
CA LYS A 64 -3.71 -2.14 -9.87
C LYS A 64 -5.19 -2.16 -9.53
N VAL A 65 -6.02 -1.72 -10.48
CA VAL A 65 -7.46 -1.97 -10.43
C VAL A 65 -7.67 -3.45 -10.75
N ALA A 66 -8.42 -4.17 -9.90
CA ALA A 66 -8.81 -5.54 -10.21
C ALA A 66 -9.52 -5.55 -11.56
N LYS A 67 -9.07 -6.42 -12.47
CA LYS A 67 -9.81 -6.68 -13.70
C LYS A 67 -11.14 -7.33 -13.30
N THR A 68 -12.23 -6.59 -13.36
CA THR A 68 -13.56 -7.18 -13.37
C THR A 68 -13.71 -7.91 -14.70
N TYR A 69 -13.61 -9.23 -14.69
CA TYR A 69 -14.18 -10.02 -15.76
C TYR A 69 -15.70 -9.79 -15.69
N ARG A 70 -16.21 -8.93 -16.57
CA ARG A 70 -17.64 -8.93 -16.90
C ARG A 70 -17.85 -10.16 -17.76
N GLU A 71 -18.22 -11.26 -17.12
CA GLU A 71 -18.76 -12.43 -17.80
C GLU A 71 -20.12 -11.98 -18.39
N TRP A 72 -20.26 -12.16 -19.71
CA TRP A 72 -21.49 -11.91 -20.47
C TRP A 72 -22.38 -13.15 -20.42
#